data_AF-A0A2V5TQI4-F1
#
_entry.id   AF-A0A2V5TQI4-F1
#
_cell.length_a   1.000
_cell.length_b   1.000
_cell.length_c   1.000
_cell.angle_alpha   90.00
_cell.angle_beta   90.00
_cell.angle_gamma   90.00
#
_symmetry.space_group_name_H-M   'P 1'
#
loop_
_entity.id
_entity.type
_entity.pdbx_description
1 polymer ?
#
loop_
_entity_poly.entity_id
_entity_poly.type
_entity_poly.pdbx_seq_one_letter_code
_entity_poly.pdbx_strand_id
1 'polypeptide(L)'
;MPGTTDAGSHCDDCITTVALPFSFQLYGNNYSSVNLSSNGNAQFVTTDSSFVSVCIPWAAHDFAILPLFQDLRTDAALSGCSTYPGGSCGIYYSTSGTAPNRIFNIEWRAVLFGNNNSRENFELRIYENSLATNKRFDVVYGEINGAGATQLWAAGVQGTTASGFYTADFCNVAGNPPGGNRSRT
;
A
#
# COMPACT_ATOMS: atom_id res chain seq x y z
N MET A 1 5.31 -9.03 8.53
CA MET A 1 6.60 -9.72 8.27
C MET A 1 7.41 -8.71 7.52
N PRO A 2 8.52 -8.21 8.08
CA PRO A 2 9.24 -7.10 7.47
C PRO A 2 9.69 -7.45 6.05
N GLY A 3 9.61 -6.47 5.16
CA GLY A 3 10.20 -6.55 3.84
C GLY A 3 11.73 -6.59 3.95
N THR A 4 12.35 -7.46 3.17
CA THR A 4 13.82 -7.65 3.17
C THR A 4 14.46 -7.22 1.86
N THR A 5 13.68 -7.20 0.78
CA THR A 5 14.11 -6.75 -0.54
C THR A 5 13.58 -5.36 -0.78
N ASP A 6 14.46 -4.44 -1.15
CA ASP A 6 14.09 -3.10 -1.56
C ASP A 6 13.38 -3.12 -2.91
N ALA A 7 12.23 -2.46 -3.02
CA ALA A 7 11.54 -2.29 -4.30
C ALA A 7 12.22 -1.24 -5.19
N GLY A 8 12.99 -0.32 -4.61
CA GLY A 8 13.58 0.85 -5.30
C GLY A 8 12.73 2.11 -5.21
N SER A 9 11.76 2.17 -4.29
CA SER A 9 10.94 3.35 -4.05
C SER A 9 11.57 4.17 -2.92
N HIS A 10 12.23 5.28 -3.28
CA HIS A 10 12.83 6.23 -2.33
C HIS A 10 12.57 7.68 -2.74
N CYS A 11 11.30 8.01 -2.92
CA CYS A 11 10.87 9.20 -3.65
C CYS A 11 9.66 9.88 -3.00
N ASP A 12 9.39 11.07 -3.52
CA ASP A 12 8.07 11.71 -3.53
C ASP A 12 7.33 11.36 -4.82
N ASP A 13 6.00 11.18 -4.74
CA ASP A 13 5.13 11.04 -5.90
C ASP A 13 5.66 10.15 -7.03
N CYS A 14 6.04 8.91 -6.70
CA CYS A 14 6.52 7.96 -7.69
C CYS A 14 5.89 6.58 -7.57
N ILE A 15 6.05 5.81 -8.65
CA ILE A 15 5.54 4.46 -8.80
C ILE A 15 6.70 3.52 -9.07
N THR A 16 6.69 2.39 -8.40
CA THR A 16 7.68 1.32 -8.57
C THR A 16 6.97 0.01 -8.89
N THR A 17 7.26 -0.57 -10.05
CA THR A 17 6.67 -1.85 -10.47
C THR A 17 7.45 -3.03 -9.89
N VAL A 18 6.74 -3.97 -9.27
CA VAL A 18 7.32 -5.20 -8.72
C VAL A 18 6.62 -6.41 -9.33
N ALA A 19 7.42 -7.40 -9.75
CA ALA A 19 6.89 -8.68 -10.22
C ALA A 19 6.32 -9.49 -9.04
N LEU A 20 5.13 -10.05 -9.24
CA LEU A 20 4.51 -10.92 -8.25
C LEU A 20 5.12 -12.33 -8.35
N PRO A 21 5.45 -12.98 -7.23
CA PRO A 21 6.05 -14.32 -7.22
C PRO A 21 5.05 -15.43 -7.62
N PHE A 22 3.78 -15.08 -7.79
CA PHE A 22 2.68 -15.92 -8.25
C PHE A 22 1.60 -15.03 -8.88
N SER A 23 0.70 -15.62 -9.68
CA SER A 23 -0.45 -14.91 -10.21
C SER A 23 -1.39 -14.50 -9.08
N PHE A 24 -1.72 -13.22 -8.96
CA PHE A 24 -2.74 -12.72 -8.04
C PHE A 24 -4.01 -12.39 -8.81
N GLN A 25 -5.18 -12.73 -8.26
CA GLN A 25 -6.45 -12.41 -8.88
C GLN A 25 -7.20 -11.33 -8.09
N LEU A 26 -7.54 -10.22 -8.74
CA LEU A 26 -8.38 -9.16 -8.20
C LEU A 26 -9.59 -8.93 -9.11
N TYR A 27 -10.80 -9.05 -8.54
CA TYR A 27 -12.08 -8.92 -9.27
C TYR A 27 -12.14 -9.70 -10.59
N GLY A 28 -11.66 -10.95 -10.58
CA GLY A 28 -11.69 -11.85 -11.74
C GLY A 28 -10.51 -11.71 -12.70
N ASN A 29 -9.68 -10.68 -12.56
CA ASN A 29 -8.51 -10.44 -13.41
C ASN A 29 -7.23 -10.93 -12.76
N ASN A 30 -6.37 -11.59 -13.54
CA ASN A 30 -5.09 -12.13 -13.07
C ASN A 30 -3.95 -11.17 -13.38
N TYR A 31 -3.07 -10.96 -12.41
CA TYR A 31 -1.92 -10.07 -12.48
C TYR A 31 -0.64 -10.81 -12.12
N SER A 32 0.44 -10.47 -12.82
CA SER A 32 1.79 -10.98 -12.58
C SER A 32 2.75 -9.91 -12.07
N SER A 33 2.28 -8.67 -11.91
CA SER A 33 3.01 -7.54 -11.36
C SER A 33 2.06 -6.59 -10.63
N VAL A 34 2.62 -5.69 -9.84
CA VAL A 34 1.90 -4.62 -9.13
C VAL A 34 2.74 -3.35 -9.18
N ASN A 35 2.06 -2.22 -9.36
CA ASN A 35 2.63 -0.88 -9.36
C ASN A 35 2.41 -0.24 -7.99
N LEU A 36 3.49 0.02 -7.26
CA LEU A 36 3.45 0.47 -5.88
C LEU A 36 3.73 1.97 -5.81
N SER A 37 2.80 2.72 -5.25
CA SER A 37 2.92 4.17 -5.08
C SER A 37 3.64 4.50 -3.77
N SER A 38 4.51 5.51 -3.79
CA SER A 38 5.03 6.13 -2.57
C SER A 38 3.91 6.59 -1.64
N ASN A 39 2.78 7.00 -2.23
CA ASN A 39 1.55 7.43 -1.56
C ASN A 39 0.68 6.27 -1.03
N GLY A 40 1.26 5.09 -0.83
CA GLY A 40 0.65 4.02 -0.02
C GLY A 40 -0.50 3.23 -0.67
N ASN A 41 -0.53 3.20 -1.99
CA ASN A 41 -1.47 2.37 -2.76
C ASN A 41 -0.75 1.40 -3.72
N ALA A 42 -1.44 0.32 -4.07
CA ALA A 42 -0.99 -0.74 -4.96
C ALA A 42 -1.95 -0.87 -6.14
N GLN A 43 -1.49 -0.47 -7.32
CA GLN A 43 -2.24 -0.44 -8.57
C GLN A 43 -1.86 -1.63 -9.44
N PHE A 44 -2.85 -2.26 -10.09
CA PHE A 44 -2.60 -3.45 -10.93
C PHE A 44 -2.62 -3.16 -12.43
N VAL A 45 -3.07 -1.96 -12.82
CA VAL A 45 -3.23 -1.56 -14.23
C VAL A 45 -2.72 -0.15 -14.53
N THR A 46 -2.68 0.73 -13.53
CA THR A 46 -2.28 2.14 -13.69
C THR A 46 -0.95 2.42 -12.99
N THR A 47 -0.40 3.60 -13.26
CA THR A 47 0.83 4.13 -12.65
C THR A 47 0.60 5.57 -12.18
N ASP A 48 -0.53 5.82 -11.52
CA ASP A 48 -0.87 7.15 -11.01
C ASP A 48 -0.06 7.44 -9.75
N SER A 49 0.67 8.54 -9.76
CA SER A 49 1.53 8.93 -8.64
C SER A 49 0.96 10.10 -7.83
N SER A 50 -0.27 10.53 -8.09
CA SER A 50 -0.89 11.67 -7.41
C SER A 50 -0.90 11.53 -5.88
N PHE A 51 -0.44 12.59 -5.19
CA PHE A 51 -0.56 12.74 -3.74
C PHE A 51 -1.97 13.10 -3.27
N VAL A 52 -2.84 13.60 -4.17
CA VAL A 52 -4.20 14.01 -3.80
C VAL A 52 -5.05 12.77 -3.57
N SER A 53 -5.20 12.41 -2.30
CA SER A 53 -6.01 11.26 -1.90
C SER A 53 -7.50 11.54 -2.08
N VAL A 54 -8.24 10.56 -2.55
CA VAL A 54 -9.71 10.61 -2.67
C VAL A 54 -10.34 9.36 -2.09
N CYS A 55 -11.61 9.46 -1.67
CA CYS A 55 -12.38 8.27 -1.33
C CYS A 55 -12.56 7.39 -2.57
N ILE A 56 -12.46 6.08 -2.41
CA ILE A 56 -12.75 5.12 -3.48
C ILE A 56 -14.26 4.96 -3.67
N PRO A 57 -14.75 4.68 -4.89
CA PRO A 57 -13.99 4.37 -6.09
C PRO A 57 -13.40 5.59 -6.79
N TRP A 58 -12.17 5.48 -7.27
CA TRP A 58 -11.46 6.50 -8.03
C TRP A 58 -11.06 6.02 -9.41
N ALA A 59 -11.52 6.73 -10.44
CA ALA A 59 -11.31 6.37 -11.84
C ALA A 59 -9.84 6.33 -12.28
N ALA A 60 -8.95 7.09 -11.64
CA ALA A 60 -7.54 7.11 -12.03
C ALA A 60 -6.74 5.87 -11.56
N HIS A 61 -7.22 5.16 -10.53
CA HIS A 61 -6.56 3.97 -9.97
C HIS A 61 -7.08 2.64 -10.52
N ASP A 62 -8.28 2.62 -11.12
CA ASP A 62 -8.94 1.41 -11.65
C ASP A 62 -8.79 0.20 -10.69
N PHE A 63 -8.18 -0.93 -11.10
CA PHE A 63 -7.90 -2.06 -10.22
C PHE A 63 -6.78 -1.74 -9.24
N ALA A 64 -7.14 -1.45 -7.99
CA ALA A 64 -6.19 -1.09 -6.94
C ALA A 64 -6.63 -1.56 -5.56
N ILE A 65 -5.63 -1.89 -4.73
CA ILE A 65 -5.76 -1.98 -3.28
C ILE A 65 -5.09 -0.74 -2.71
N LEU A 66 -5.77 -0.04 -1.81
CA LEU A 66 -5.25 1.13 -1.12
C LEU A 66 -5.07 0.74 0.35
N PRO A 67 -3.90 0.20 0.75
CA PRO A 67 -3.63 -0.06 2.15
C PRO A 67 -3.73 1.21 2.99
N LEU A 68 -3.12 2.32 2.53
CA LEU A 68 -3.19 3.61 3.20
C LEU A 68 -2.86 4.72 2.20
N PHE A 69 -3.87 5.28 1.55
CA PHE A 69 -3.64 6.39 0.63
C PHE A 69 -3.64 7.73 1.38
N GLN A 70 -2.48 8.38 1.35
CA GLN A 70 -2.19 9.71 1.85
C GLN A 70 -1.02 10.28 1.02
N ASP A 71 -0.72 11.56 1.17
CA ASP A 71 0.48 12.26 0.68
C ASP A 71 1.73 11.85 1.48
N LEU A 72 2.36 10.76 1.04
CA LEU A 72 3.45 10.08 1.73
C LEU A 72 4.77 10.16 0.97
N ARG A 73 5.85 10.12 1.74
CA ARG A 73 7.22 10.15 1.27
C ARG A 73 7.96 8.87 1.63
N THR A 74 8.76 8.38 0.69
CA THR A 74 9.59 7.19 0.86
C THR A 74 11.09 7.47 0.79
N ASP A 75 11.47 8.75 0.68
CA ASP A 75 12.85 9.20 0.56
C ASP A 75 13.74 8.74 1.71
N ALA A 76 14.95 8.29 1.38
CA ALA A 76 15.85 7.65 2.34
C ALA A 76 16.31 8.59 3.49
N ALA A 77 16.46 9.89 3.23
CA ALA A 77 17.15 10.83 4.13
C ALA A 77 16.23 11.69 5.01
N LEU A 78 14.96 11.34 5.14
CA LEU A 78 14.01 12.10 5.98
C LEU A 78 14.16 11.71 7.46
N SER A 79 13.88 12.65 8.36
CA SER A 79 14.18 12.50 9.80
C SER A 79 13.49 11.30 10.44
N GLY A 80 12.20 11.08 10.15
CA GLY A 80 11.46 9.91 10.62
C GLY A 80 12.00 8.58 10.09
N CYS A 81 12.66 8.59 8.93
CA CYS A 81 13.17 7.40 8.27
C CYS A 81 14.36 6.76 8.99
N SER A 82 15.15 7.56 9.70
CA SER A 82 16.33 7.10 10.45
C SER A 82 16.01 6.03 11.51
N THR A 83 14.74 5.91 11.90
CA THR A 83 14.27 4.97 12.91
C THR A 83 13.77 3.64 12.34
N TYR A 84 13.59 3.55 11.02
CA TYR A 84 13.24 2.30 10.36
C TYR A 84 14.43 1.35 10.28
N PRO A 85 14.21 0.03 10.11
CA PRO A 85 15.29 -0.90 9.83
C PRO A 85 16.09 -0.47 8.60
N GLY A 86 17.41 -0.39 8.74
CA GLY A 86 18.31 0.13 7.70
C GLY A 86 18.42 1.66 7.67
N GLY A 87 17.73 2.38 8.56
CA GLY A 87 17.80 3.84 8.68
C GLY A 87 17.22 4.60 7.49
N SER A 88 16.33 3.96 6.72
CA SER A 88 15.78 4.49 5.48
C SER A 88 14.30 4.19 5.36
N CYS A 89 13.57 5.13 4.75
CA CYS A 89 12.25 4.87 4.21
C CYS A 89 12.35 4.10 2.90
N GLY A 90 11.23 3.55 2.47
CA GLY A 90 11.10 2.86 1.21
C GLY A 90 9.92 1.91 1.18
N ILE A 91 9.70 1.33 0.00
CA ILE A 91 8.82 0.18 -0.15
C ILE A 91 9.69 -1.07 -0.22
N TYR A 92 9.42 -2.02 0.66
CA TYR A 92 10.16 -3.27 0.75
C TYR A 92 9.22 -4.44 0.56
N TYR A 93 9.71 -5.58 0.08
CA TYR A 93 8.92 -6.79 -0.02
C TYR A 93 9.66 -8.04 0.43
N SER A 94 8.90 -9.08 0.72
CA SER A 94 9.41 -10.42 1.01
C SER A 94 8.36 -11.48 0.64
N THR A 95 8.81 -12.68 0.27
CA THR A 95 7.92 -13.84 0.09
C THR A 95 8.17 -14.82 1.22
N SER A 96 7.10 -15.22 1.92
CA SER A 96 7.15 -16.24 2.96
C SER A 96 6.30 -17.46 2.58
N GLY A 97 6.61 -18.62 3.16
CA GLY A 97 5.93 -19.88 2.85
C GLY A 97 6.49 -20.56 1.60
N THR A 98 5.81 -21.63 1.17
CA THR A 98 6.18 -22.45 0.02
C THR A 98 4.97 -22.67 -0.86
N ALA A 99 5.15 -22.80 -2.18
CA ALA A 99 4.04 -23.06 -3.08
C ALA A 99 3.26 -24.32 -2.65
N PRO A 100 1.91 -24.33 -2.73
CA PRO A 100 1.02 -23.26 -3.22
C PRO A 100 0.49 -22.32 -2.13
N ASN A 101 1.20 -22.17 -0.99
CA ASN A 101 0.77 -21.39 0.19
C ASN A 101 1.75 -20.26 0.51
N ARG A 102 2.24 -19.53 -0.50
CA ARG A 102 3.10 -18.36 -0.30
C ARG A 102 2.30 -17.13 0.11
N ILE A 103 2.96 -16.20 0.79
CA ILE A 103 2.47 -14.86 1.08
C ILE A 103 3.50 -13.89 0.55
N PHE A 104 3.07 -12.97 -0.30
CA PHE A 104 3.87 -11.84 -0.74
C PHE A 104 3.56 -10.63 0.15
N ASN A 105 4.50 -10.25 0.99
CA ASN A 105 4.38 -9.13 1.91
C ASN A 105 5.02 -7.90 1.26
N ILE A 106 4.30 -6.79 1.22
CA ILE A 106 4.76 -5.49 0.74
C ILE A 106 4.63 -4.52 1.91
N GLU A 107 5.72 -3.93 2.33
CA GLU A 107 5.82 -3.04 3.48
C GLU A 107 6.15 -1.63 3.02
N TRP A 108 5.35 -0.66 3.45
CA TRP A 108 5.69 0.75 3.37
C TRP A 108 6.36 1.18 4.67
N ARG A 109 7.54 1.77 4.52
CA ARG A 109 8.24 2.53 5.55
C ARG A 109 8.25 3.97 5.06
N ALA A 110 7.27 4.74 5.46
CA ALA A 110 7.03 6.06 4.91
C ALA A 110 6.88 7.11 6.01
N VAL A 111 6.86 8.36 5.60
CA VAL A 111 6.49 9.49 6.46
C VAL A 111 5.50 10.38 5.74
N LEU A 112 4.72 11.18 6.47
CA LEU A 112 3.85 12.18 5.85
C LEU A 112 4.69 13.27 5.16
N PHE A 113 4.26 13.73 3.98
CA PHE A 113 4.86 14.88 3.31
C PHE A 113 4.87 16.13 4.20
N GLY A 114 3.72 16.44 4.82
CA GLY A 114 3.55 17.64 5.64
C GLY A 114 4.32 17.62 6.97
N ASN A 115 4.82 16.44 7.38
CA ASN A 115 5.67 16.29 8.57
C ASN A 115 6.51 15.02 8.46
N ASN A 116 7.78 15.19 8.11
CA ASN A 116 8.70 14.09 7.89
C ASN A 116 9.13 13.32 9.17
N ASN A 117 8.68 13.74 10.36
CA ASN A 117 8.82 12.98 11.60
C ASN A 117 7.63 12.05 11.86
N SER A 118 6.53 12.23 11.14
CA SER A 118 5.32 11.42 11.28
C SER A 118 5.43 10.16 10.43
N ARG A 119 5.67 9.04 11.09
CA ARG A 119 5.90 7.74 10.45
C ARG A 119 4.59 7.05 10.12
N GLU A 120 4.60 6.41 8.96
CA GLU A 120 3.51 5.62 8.42
C GLU A 120 4.07 4.26 8.03
N ASN A 121 3.80 3.26 8.85
CA ASN A 121 4.24 1.88 8.63
C ASN A 121 3.04 0.95 8.48
N PHE A 122 2.98 0.28 7.34
CA PHE A 122 1.90 -0.64 7.04
C PHE A 122 2.34 -1.68 6.00
N GLU A 123 1.64 -2.80 5.98
CA GLU A 123 1.90 -3.92 5.09
C GLU A 123 0.64 -4.28 4.29
N LEU A 124 0.80 -4.55 3.00
CA LEU A 124 -0.12 -5.32 2.19
C LEU A 124 0.40 -6.76 2.08
N ARG A 125 -0.43 -7.73 2.43
CA ARG A 125 -0.11 -9.15 2.30
C ARG A 125 -1.00 -9.77 1.25
N ILE A 126 -0.41 -10.20 0.15
CA ILE A 126 -1.10 -10.90 -0.92
C ILE A 126 -0.84 -12.39 -0.77
N TYR A 127 -1.90 -13.20 -0.78
CA TYR A 127 -1.79 -14.64 -0.62
C TYR A 127 -1.69 -15.32 -1.99
N GLU A 128 -0.86 -16.35 -2.09
CA GLU A 128 -0.82 -17.23 -3.25
C GLU A 128 -2.14 -17.99 -3.32
N ASN A 129 -3.06 -17.42 -4.08
CA ASN A 129 -4.41 -17.92 -4.16
C ASN A 129 -4.49 -18.92 -5.32
N SER A 130 -4.92 -20.15 -5.02
CA SER A 130 -5.40 -21.11 -6.02
C SER A 130 -6.91 -20.92 -6.25
N LEU A 131 -7.47 -21.54 -7.29
CA LEU A 131 -8.93 -21.59 -7.50
C LEU A 131 -9.69 -22.16 -6.28
N ALA A 132 -9.00 -22.85 -5.36
CA ALA A 132 -9.57 -23.46 -4.15
C ALA A 132 -9.42 -22.61 -2.87
N THR A 133 -8.71 -21.47 -2.89
CA THR A 133 -8.53 -20.59 -1.74
C THR A 133 -9.40 -19.35 -1.86
N ASN A 134 -9.93 -18.85 -0.74
CA ASN A 134 -10.55 -17.52 -0.67
C ASN A 134 -9.52 -16.49 -1.13
N LYS A 135 -9.69 -15.96 -2.34
CA LYS A 135 -8.85 -14.92 -2.94
C LYS A 135 -8.70 -13.78 -1.94
N ARG A 136 -7.58 -13.76 -1.21
CA ARG A 136 -7.39 -12.97 -0.01
C ARG A 136 -6.17 -12.07 -0.14
N PHE A 137 -6.30 -10.90 0.45
CA PHE A 137 -5.21 -10.07 0.89
C PHE A 137 -5.52 -9.59 2.32
N ASP A 138 -4.50 -9.20 3.08
CA ASP A 138 -4.66 -8.53 4.37
C ASP A 138 -3.91 -7.19 4.33
N VAL A 139 -4.44 -6.19 5.01
CA VAL A 139 -3.72 -4.95 5.32
C VAL A 139 -3.41 -4.94 6.81
N VAL A 140 -2.14 -4.72 7.16
CA VAL A 140 -1.67 -4.64 8.54
C VAL A 140 -1.09 -3.26 8.79
N TYR A 141 -1.68 -2.52 9.72
CA TYR A 141 -1.12 -1.24 10.15
C TYR A 141 -0.18 -1.44 11.34
N GLY A 142 1.03 -0.90 11.23
CA GLY A 142 1.92 -0.66 12.34
C GLY A 142 1.64 0.71 12.96
N GLU A 143 2.67 1.54 13.04
CA GLU A 143 2.54 2.95 13.46
C GLU A 143 1.89 3.79 12.36
N ILE A 144 0.91 4.59 12.77
CA ILE A 144 0.23 5.59 11.95
C ILE A 144 0.20 6.88 12.78
N ASN A 145 0.90 7.93 12.33
CA ASN A 145 1.02 9.18 13.05
C ASN A 145 0.47 10.34 12.21
N GLY A 146 -0.81 10.65 12.38
CA GLY A 146 -1.45 11.66 11.53
C GLY A 146 -1.05 13.13 11.76
N ALA A 147 -0.06 13.42 12.61
CA ALA A 147 0.38 14.79 12.85
C ALA A 147 1.00 15.41 11.58
N GLY A 148 0.35 16.43 11.00
CA GLY A 148 0.82 17.08 9.78
C GLY A 148 0.27 16.49 8.49
N ALA A 149 -0.74 15.61 8.56
CA ALA A 149 -1.44 15.14 7.37
C ALA A 149 -2.19 16.28 6.67
N THR A 150 -2.11 16.31 5.34
CA THR A 150 -2.65 17.36 4.48
C THR A 150 -3.81 16.88 3.60
N GLN A 151 -3.91 15.57 3.38
CA GLN A 151 -4.92 14.92 2.54
C GLN A 151 -5.79 13.97 3.37
N LEU A 152 -6.83 13.44 2.73
CA LEU A 152 -7.66 12.39 3.32
C LEU A 152 -6.82 11.14 3.62
N TRP A 153 -7.33 10.35 4.55
CA TRP A 153 -6.88 8.97 4.74
C TRP A 153 -7.89 8.08 4.03
N ALA A 154 -7.49 7.43 2.95
CA ALA A 154 -8.37 6.51 2.22
C ALA A 154 -7.79 5.09 2.24
N ALA A 155 -8.64 4.10 2.51
CA ALA A 155 -8.26 2.71 2.38
C ALA A 155 -9.40 1.84 1.87
N GLY A 156 -9.02 0.74 1.25
CA GLY A 156 -9.95 -0.26 0.73
C GLY A 156 -9.45 -0.86 -0.58
N VAL A 157 -10.38 -1.40 -1.36
CA VAL A 157 -10.09 -2.06 -2.63
C VAL A 157 -11.14 -1.69 -3.66
N GLN A 158 -10.72 -1.52 -4.92
CA GLN A 158 -11.58 -1.17 -6.03
C GLN A 158 -11.18 -1.89 -7.32
N GLY A 159 -12.17 -2.12 -8.19
CA GLY A 159 -11.97 -2.44 -9.61
C GLY A 159 -12.30 -1.22 -10.47
N THR A 160 -12.60 -1.45 -11.74
CA THR A 160 -12.98 -0.35 -12.63
C THR A 160 -14.18 0.43 -12.07
N THR A 161 -14.14 1.76 -12.16
CA THR A 161 -15.27 2.61 -11.76
C THR A 161 -16.54 2.26 -12.54
N ALA A 162 -16.41 1.76 -13.76
CA ALA A 162 -17.53 1.28 -14.57
C ALA A 162 -18.15 -0.03 -14.03
N SER A 163 -17.35 -0.88 -13.35
CA SER A 163 -17.82 -2.14 -12.78
C SER A 163 -18.52 -1.99 -11.43
N GLY A 164 -18.34 -0.87 -10.73
CA GLY A 164 -19.00 -0.58 -9.45
C GLY A 164 -18.57 -1.46 -8.27
N PHE A 165 -17.53 -2.29 -8.42
CA PHE A 165 -17.01 -3.14 -7.36
C PHE A 165 -15.95 -2.39 -6.56
N TYR A 166 -16.29 -2.04 -5.31
CA TYR A 166 -15.33 -1.53 -4.35
C TYR A 166 -15.76 -1.87 -2.93
N THR A 167 -14.82 -1.83 -2.01
CA THR A 167 -15.06 -1.89 -0.57
C THR A 167 -14.15 -0.86 0.08
N ALA A 168 -14.76 0.20 0.63
CA ALA A 168 -14.06 1.24 1.35
C ALA A 168 -14.00 0.88 2.84
N ASP A 169 -12.79 0.84 3.40
CA ASP A 169 -12.57 0.59 4.82
C ASP A 169 -12.72 1.87 5.64
N PHE A 170 -12.18 2.97 5.11
CA PHE A 170 -12.36 4.30 5.65
C PHE A 170 -12.04 5.36 4.59
N CYS A 171 -12.64 6.53 4.77
CA CYS A 171 -12.25 7.75 4.10
C CYS A 171 -12.37 8.90 5.11
N ASN A 172 -11.27 9.18 5.81
CA ASN A 172 -11.26 10.14 6.90
C ASN A 172 -10.63 11.45 6.47
N VAL A 173 -11.11 12.56 7.04
CA VAL A 173 -10.43 13.85 6.93
C VAL A 173 -9.03 13.79 7.57
N ALA A 174 -8.12 14.64 7.11
CA ALA A 174 -6.71 14.63 7.52
C ALA A 174 -6.50 14.60 9.05
N GLY A 175 -7.29 15.37 9.80
CA GLY A 175 -7.22 15.44 11.27
C GLY A 175 -7.73 14.20 12.02
N ASN A 176 -8.16 13.15 11.32
CA ASN A 176 -8.69 11.92 11.92
C ASN A 176 -8.00 10.68 11.32
N PRO A 177 -6.71 10.44 11.63
CA PRO A 177 -5.97 9.29 11.13
C PRO A 177 -6.62 7.97 11.57
N PRO A 178 -6.52 6.91 10.75
CA PRO A 178 -6.97 5.59 11.15
C PRO A 178 -6.13 5.09 12.33
N GLY A 179 -6.72 4.21 13.16
CA GLY A 179 -5.97 3.59 14.25
C GLY A 179 -4.91 2.61 13.71
N GLY A 180 -3.67 2.77 14.14
CA GLY A 180 -2.59 1.80 13.93
C GLY A 180 -2.79 0.49 14.70
N ASN A 181 -1.90 -0.48 14.49
CA ASN A 181 -1.91 -1.82 15.10
C ASN A 181 -3.22 -2.61 14.87
N ARG A 182 -3.78 -2.52 13.66
CA ARG A 182 -5.00 -3.24 13.27
C ARG A 182 -4.79 -4.00 11.96
N SER A 183 -5.46 -5.14 11.82
CA SER A 183 -5.57 -5.88 10.57
C SER A 183 -6.94 -5.63 9.94
N ARG A 184 -6.98 -5.42 8.63
CA ARG A 184 -8.20 -5.38 7.81
C ARG A 184 -8.10 -6.42 6.70
N THR A 185 -9.23 -7.02 6.32
CA THR A 185 -9.34 -8.15 5.38
C THR A 185 -10.46 -7.89 4.40
#